data_AF-A1ZJU3-F1
#
_entry.id   AF-A1ZJU3-F1
#
_cell.length_a   1.000
_cell.length_b   1.000
_cell.length_c   1.000
_cell.angle_alpha   90.00
_cell.angle_beta   90.00
_cell.angle_gamma   90.00
#
_symmetry.space_group_name_H-M   'P 1'
#
loop_
_entity.id
_entity.type
_entity.pdbx_description
1 polymer ?
#
loop_
_entity_poly.entity_id
_entity_poly.type
_entity_poly.pdbx_seq_one_letter_code
_entity_poly.pdbx_strand_id
1 'polypeptide(L)'
;MKVIRAIAAGEHSSVELAKLHNKTLKATKEEFTLSLEGNFRKAHLFSLQQALSAYDFVLKQINECETEIEQILHKWDTGEIVAKEDWQSRVKKKQRGRMNIHLILLLISKILLGSI
;
A
#
# COMPACT_ATOMS: atom_id res chain seq x y z
N MET A 1 -4.77 -9.65 -14.59
CA MET A 1 -4.72 -10.26 -13.25
C MET A 1 -5.69 -11.43 -12.99
N LYS A 2 -6.73 -11.67 -13.81
CA LYS A 2 -7.75 -12.71 -13.51
C LYS A 2 -7.17 -14.13 -13.30
N VAL A 3 -6.28 -14.57 -14.19
CA VAL A 3 -5.63 -15.90 -14.13
C VAL A 3 -4.87 -16.07 -12.81
N ILE A 4 -4.04 -15.10 -12.45
CA ILE A 4 -3.18 -15.18 -11.26
C ILE A 4 -4.03 -15.26 -9.98
N ARG A 5 -5.14 -14.50 -9.93
CA ARG A 5 -6.09 -14.58 -8.82
C ARG A 5 -6.83 -15.92 -8.77
N ALA A 6 -7.19 -16.51 -9.92
CA ALA A 6 -7.80 -17.83 -9.98
C ALA A 6 -6.84 -18.92 -9.46
N ILE A 7 -5.57 -18.87 -9.84
CA ILE A 7 -4.53 -19.77 -9.33
C ILE A 7 -4.39 -19.64 -7.80
N ALA A 8 -4.32 -18.41 -7.29
CA ALA A 8 -4.24 -18.18 -5.85
C ALA A 8 -5.52 -18.60 -5.09
N ALA A 9 -6.67 -18.64 -5.75
CA ALA A 9 -7.93 -19.15 -5.21
C ALA A 9 -8.04 -20.69 -5.25
N GLY A 10 -7.05 -21.38 -5.82
CA GLY A 10 -6.98 -22.84 -5.88
C GLY A 10 -7.42 -23.46 -7.20
N GLU A 11 -7.67 -22.65 -8.24
CA GLU A 11 -7.92 -23.20 -9.58
C GLU A 11 -6.61 -23.58 -10.26
N HIS A 12 -6.46 -24.86 -10.61
CA HIS A 12 -5.26 -25.42 -11.21
C HIS A 12 -5.55 -26.19 -12.51
N SER A 13 -6.83 -26.30 -12.92
CA SER A 13 -7.21 -26.87 -14.20
C SER A 13 -6.72 -25.95 -15.32
N SER A 14 -5.77 -26.44 -16.13
CA SER A 14 -5.27 -25.71 -17.30
C SER A 14 -6.40 -25.33 -18.26
N VAL A 15 -7.43 -26.18 -18.38
CA VAL A 15 -8.62 -25.92 -19.21
C VAL A 15 -9.44 -24.74 -18.68
N GLU A 16 -9.69 -24.68 -17.37
CA GLU A 16 -10.46 -23.58 -16.77
C GLU A 16 -9.67 -22.27 -16.79
N LEU A 17 -8.38 -22.33 -16.49
CA LEU A 17 -7.49 -21.17 -16.55
C LEU A 17 -7.29 -20.66 -17.99
N ALA A 18 -7.27 -21.54 -19.00
CA ALA A 18 -7.19 -21.15 -20.42
C ALA A 18 -8.41 -20.35 -20.89
N LYS A 19 -9.57 -20.48 -20.24
CA LYS A 19 -10.75 -19.64 -20.52
C LYS A 19 -10.54 -18.19 -20.11
N LEU A 20 -9.60 -17.94 -19.18
CA LEU A 20 -9.23 -16.60 -18.72
C LEU A 20 -8.14 -15.95 -19.60
N HIS A 21 -7.70 -16.62 -20.67
CA HIS A 21 -6.80 -16.04 -21.68
C HIS A 21 -7.45 -14.81 -22.31
N ASN A 22 -6.66 -13.75 -22.49
CA ASN A 22 -7.11 -12.49 -23.05
C ASN A 22 -6.25 -12.12 -24.25
N LYS A 23 -6.82 -11.44 -25.25
CA LYS A 23 -6.13 -10.94 -26.46
C LYS A 23 -4.98 -9.98 -26.17
N THR A 24 -4.90 -9.42 -24.96
CA THR A 24 -3.77 -8.59 -24.52
C THR A 24 -2.52 -9.42 -24.22
N LEU A 25 -2.64 -10.73 -24.08
CA LEU A 25 -1.52 -11.63 -23.88
C LEU A 25 -0.84 -11.90 -25.22
N LYS A 26 0.48 -11.76 -25.24
CA LYS A 26 1.30 -12.01 -26.44
C LYS A 26 1.36 -13.51 -26.80
N ALA A 27 1.25 -14.38 -25.81
CA ALA A 27 1.27 -15.82 -25.99
C ALA A 27 -0.03 -16.29 -26.63
N THR A 28 0.06 -17.28 -27.53
CA THR A 28 -1.12 -17.95 -28.08
C THR A 28 -1.88 -18.69 -26.98
N LYS A 29 -3.11 -19.10 -27.27
CA LYS A 29 -3.93 -19.82 -26.27
C LYS A 29 -3.32 -21.18 -25.95
N GLU A 30 -2.69 -21.81 -26.94
CA GLU A 30 -2.02 -23.09 -26.85
C GLU A 30 -0.75 -22.98 -25.98
N GLU A 31 0.12 -21.99 -26.25
CA GLU A 31 1.31 -21.72 -25.43
C GLU A 31 0.94 -21.37 -23.99
N PHE A 32 -0.12 -20.58 -23.83
CA PHE A 32 -0.64 -20.22 -22.51
C PHE A 32 -1.14 -21.44 -21.74
N THR A 33 -1.92 -22.32 -22.38
CA THR A 33 -2.43 -23.55 -21.75
C THR A 33 -1.27 -24.46 -21.33
N LEU A 34 -0.26 -24.63 -22.20
CA LEU A 34 0.92 -25.44 -21.91
C LEU A 34 1.70 -24.89 -20.69
N SER A 35 1.80 -23.56 -20.56
CA SER A 35 2.47 -22.94 -19.41
C SER A 35 1.79 -23.22 -18.06
N LEU A 36 0.51 -23.62 -18.09
CA LEU A 36 -0.30 -23.90 -16.91
C LEU A 36 -0.21 -25.37 -16.45
N GLU A 37 0.46 -26.25 -17.22
CA GLU A 37 0.69 -27.66 -16.89
C GLU A 37 1.82 -27.87 -15.84
N GLY A 38 2.21 -26.80 -15.14
CA GLY A 38 3.27 -26.80 -14.13
C GLY A 38 2.86 -27.36 -12.76
N ASN A 39 3.81 -27.33 -11.83
CA ASN A 39 3.61 -27.85 -10.47
C ASN A 39 3.15 -26.76 -9.49
N PHE A 40 1.90 -26.85 -9.03
CA PHE A 40 1.28 -25.95 -8.05
C PHE A 40 1.62 -26.35 -6.60
N ARG A 41 2.91 -26.35 -6.25
CA ARG A 41 3.34 -26.69 -4.88
C ARG A 41 2.77 -25.66 -3.89
N LYS A 42 2.31 -26.16 -2.74
CA LYS A 42 1.75 -25.34 -1.65
C LYS A 42 2.63 -24.15 -1.25
N ALA A 43 3.96 -24.32 -1.23
CA ALA A 43 4.90 -23.25 -0.91
C ALA A 43 4.83 -22.09 -1.93
N HIS A 44 4.78 -22.39 -3.22
CA HIS A 44 4.69 -21.37 -4.26
C HIS A 44 3.33 -20.66 -4.26
N LEU A 45 2.25 -21.42 -4.04
CA LEU A 45 0.89 -20.88 -3.91
C LEU A 45 0.79 -19.92 -2.72
N PHE A 46 1.38 -20.29 -1.58
CA PHE A 46 1.41 -19.41 -0.41
C PHE A 46 2.16 -18.11 -0.68
N SER A 47 3.37 -18.19 -1.26
CA SER A 47 4.12 -16.99 -1.64
C SER A 47 3.35 -16.11 -2.63
N LEU A 48 2.66 -16.72 -3.60
CA LEU A 48 1.81 -16.01 -4.55
C LEU A 48 0.66 -15.30 -3.84
N GLN A 49 -0.01 -15.96 -2.90
CA GLN A 49 -1.09 -15.38 -2.11
C GLN A 49 -0.61 -14.19 -1.28
N GLN A 50 0.56 -14.29 -0.63
CA GLN A 50 1.15 -13.18 0.13
C GLN A 50 1.49 -12.00 -0.79
N ALA A 51 2.08 -12.25 -1.95
CA ALA A 51 2.40 -11.21 -2.93
C ALA A 51 1.14 -10.50 -3.45
N LEU A 52 0.07 -11.25 -3.75
CA LEU A 52 -1.21 -10.68 -4.16
C LEU A 52 -1.84 -9.82 -3.05
N SER A 53 -1.79 -10.29 -1.80
CA SER A 53 -2.30 -9.52 -0.66
C SER A 53 -1.55 -8.20 -0.49
N ALA A 54 -0.22 -8.22 -0.64
CA ALA A 54 0.60 -7.00 -0.57
C ALA A 54 0.29 -6.05 -1.73
N TYR A 55 0.12 -6.58 -2.94
CA TYR A 55 -0.26 -5.81 -4.12
C TYR A 55 -1.62 -5.12 -3.93
N ASP A 56 -2.63 -5.86 -3.46
CA ASP A 56 -3.97 -5.33 -3.23
C ASP A 56 -3.98 -4.24 -2.15
N PHE A 57 -3.18 -4.44 -1.09
CA PHE A 57 -2.99 -3.42 -0.05
C PHE A 57 -2.41 -2.13 -0.64
N VAL A 58 -1.31 -2.23 -1.40
CA VAL A 58 -0.66 -1.05 -1.99
C VAL A 58 -1.59 -0.35 -2.97
N LEU A 59 -2.28 -1.08 -3.83
CA LEU A 59 -3.28 -0.50 -4.74
C LEU A 59 -4.37 0.26 -3.99
N LYS A 60 -4.86 -0.29 -2.88
CA LYS A 60 -5.86 0.39 -2.05
C LYS A 60 -5.32 1.72 -1.53
N GLN A 61 -4.09 1.73 -1.00
CA GLN A 61 -3.46 2.96 -0.50
C GLN A 61 -3.25 4.00 -1.61
N ILE A 62 -2.89 3.56 -2.82
CA ILE A 62 -2.76 4.46 -3.97
C ILE A 62 -4.11 5.09 -4.32
N ASN A 63 -5.17 4.30 -4.43
CA ASN A 63 -6.50 4.81 -4.78
C ASN A 63 -7.05 5.78 -3.71
N GLU A 64 -6.77 5.52 -2.42
CA GLU A 64 -7.11 6.44 -1.34
C GLU A 64 -6.38 7.78 -1.51
N CYS A 65 -5.08 7.76 -1.80
CA CYS A 65 -4.32 8.97 -2.09
C CYS A 65 -4.83 9.70 -3.34
N GLU A 66 -5.13 8.98 -4.43
CA GLU A 66 -5.69 9.57 -5.66
C GLU A 66 -7.01 10.28 -5.38
N THR A 67 -7.88 9.67 -4.58
CA THR A 67 -9.17 10.27 -4.19
C THR A 67 -8.97 11.57 -3.40
N GLU A 68 -8.06 11.58 -2.42
CA GLU A 68 -7.77 12.79 -1.64
C GLU A 68 -7.15 13.91 -2.50
N ILE A 69 -6.24 13.53 -3.42
CA ILE A 69 -5.62 14.47 -4.36
C ILE A 69 -6.69 15.09 -5.26
N GLU A 70 -7.57 14.28 -5.86
CA GLU A 70 -8.66 14.77 -6.71
C GLU A 70 -9.59 15.73 -5.95
N GLN A 71 -9.92 15.44 -4.70
CA GLN A 71 -10.72 16.34 -3.87
C GLN A 71 -10.03 17.68 -3.63
N ILE A 72 -8.73 17.67 -3.32
CA ILE A 72 -7.96 18.90 -3.11
C ILE A 72 -7.89 19.70 -4.41
N LEU A 73 -7.62 19.05 -5.54
CA LEU A 73 -7.58 19.69 -6.86
C LEU A 73 -8.92 20.32 -7.22
N HIS A 74 -10.04 19.64 -6.96
CA HIS A 74 -11.37 20.18 -7.18
C HIS A 74 -11.65 21.41 -6.30
N LYS A 75 -11.26 21.37 -5.01
CA LYS A 75 -11.37 22.53 -4.11
C LYS A 75 -10.49 23.70 -4.54
N TRP A 76 -9.34 23.44 -5.17
CA TRP A 76 -8.51 24.49 -5.80
C TRP A 76 -9.19 25.12 -6.99
N ASP A 77 -9.75 24.31 -7.90
CA ASP A 77 -10.39 24.79 -9.12
C ASP A 77 -11.66 25.62 -8.82
N THR A 78 -12.42 25.21 -7.80
CA THR A 78 -13.63 25.91 -7.33
C THR A 78 -13.34 27.14 -6.45
N GLY A 79 -12.06 27.40 -6.11
CA GLY A 79 -11.65 28.54 -5.30
C GLY A 79 -11.95 28.43 -3.79
N GLU A 80 -12.34 27.24 -3.31
CA GLU A 80 -12.67 27.01 -1.89
C GLU A 80 -11.44 26.94 -0.97
N ILE A 81 -10.23 26.70 -1.50
CA ILE A 81 -9.01 26.72 -0.68
C ILE A 81 -8.56 28.16 -0.45
N VAL A 82 -9.14 28.76 0.59
CA VAL A 82 -8.60 29.93 1.29
C VAL A 82 -7.90 29.43 2.56
N ALA A 83 -6.60 29.18 2.48
CA ALA A 83 -5.63 29.54 3.53
C ALA A 83 -4.25 28.98 3.16
N LYS A 84 -3.31 29.90 3.03
CA LYS A 84 -1.88 29.64 3.01
C LYS A 84 -1.50 29.03 4.36
N GLU A 85 -1.43 27.71 4.45
CA GLU A 85 -0.74 27.10 5.59
C GLU A 85 0.73 27.46 5.45
N ASP A 86 1.13 28.53 6.15
CA ASP A 86 2.50 29.01 6.18
C ASP A 86 3.40 27.96 6.86
N TRP A 87 3.81 26.95 6.11
CA TRP A 87 4.83 25.99 6.54
C TRP A 87 6.12 26.72 6.98
N GLN A 88 6.35 27.91 6.41
CA GLN A 88 7.45 28.81 6.72
C GLN A 88 7.42 29.39 8.15
N SER A 89 6.25 29.52 8.79
CA SER A 89 6.16 30.12 10.13
C SER A 89 6.47 29.13 11.26
N ARG A 90 6.45 27.81 10.99
CA ARG A 90 6.90 26.77 11.96
C ARG A 90 8.41 26.62 12.03
N VAL A 91 9.13 26.83 10.92
CA VAL A 91 10.60 26.70 10.87
C VAL A 91 11.30 27.79 11.70
N LYS A 92 10.70 28.97 11.82
CA LYS A 92 11.30 30.11 12.56
C LYS A 92 11.21 30.02 14.09
N LYS A 93 10.50 29.04 14.67
CA LYS A 93 10.20 28.99 16.11
C LYS A 93 10.99 27.93 16.91
N LYS A 94 12.17 27.50 16.44
CA LYS A 94 13.03 26.56 17.18
C LYS A 94 14.52 26.93 17.14
N GLN A 95 14.85 28.15 17.55
CA GLN A 95 16.19 28.54 18.00
C GLN A 95 16.06 29.42 19.27
N ARG A 96 15.65 28.82 20.38
CA ARG A 96 15.88 29.35 21.73
C ARG A 96 15.56 28.25 22.75
N GLY A 97 16.59 27.80 23.47
CA GLY A 97 16.48 26.84 24.56
C GLY A 97 17.20 25.52 24.29
N ARG A 98 18.50 25.48 24.57
CA ARG A 98 19.31 24.27 24.71
C ARG A 98 18.66 23.38 25.78
N MET A 99 18.05 22.26 25.41
CA MET A 99 17.34 21.40 26.35
C MET A 99 18.35 20.60 27.17
N ASN A 100 18.48 20.95 28.45
CA ASN A 100 19.44 20.37 29.37
C ASN A 100 18.99 18.93 29.72
N ILE A 101 19.89 17.95 29.62
CA ILE A 101 19.63 16.50 29.82
C ILE A 101 18.92 16.21 31.16
N HIS A 102 19.15 17.07 32.16
CA HIS A 102 18.50 17.00 33.47
C HIS A 102 16.96 17.07 33.42
N LEU A 103 16.37 17.76 32.42
CA LEU A 103 14.92 17.86 32.31
C LEU A 103 14.28 16.55 31.79
N ILE A 104 14.98 15.79 30.95
CA ILE A 104 14.52 14.50 30.42
C ILE A 104 14.56 13.43 31.52
N LEU A 105 15.62 13.43 32.34
CA LEU A 105 15.74 12.50 33.47
C LEU A 105 14.67 12.75 34.55
N LEU A 106 14.31 14.02 34.81
CA LEU A 106 13.22 14.36 35.74
C LEU A 106 11.83 13.93 35.22
N LEU A 107 11.59 14.03 33.92
CA LEU A 107 10.35 13.55 33.29
C LEU A 107 10.24 12.03 33.35
N ILE A 108 11.34 11.31 33.08
CA ILE A 108 11.39 9.84 33.18
C ILE A 108 11.25 9.37 34.62
N SER A 109 11.88 10.05 35.59
CA SER A 109 11.74 9.75 37.02
C SER A 109 10.30 9.97 37.52
N LYS A 110 9.61 11.03 37.09
CA LYS A 110 8.19 11.28 37.42
C LYS A 110 7.24 10.23 36.83
N ILE A 111 7.56 9.69 35.66
CA ILE A 111 6.76 8.64 35.02
C ILE A 111 6.98 7.29 35.72
N LEU A 112 8.20 7.01 36.19
CA LEU A 112 8.55 5.73 36.84
C LEU A 112 8.18 5.65 38.33
N LEU A 113 8.03 6.78 39.04
CA LEU A 113 7.70 6.81 40.48
C LEU A 113 6.28 7.30 40.78
N GLY A 114 5.44 7.52 39.76
CA GLY A 114 4.06 8.01 39.91
C GLY A 114 3.02 6.89 40.08
N SER A 115 3.07 6.16 41.20
CA SER A 115 1.91 5.41 41.73
C SER A 115 1.99 5.39 43.25
N ILE A 116 1.34 6.37 43.87
CA ILE A 116 0.47 6.36 45.06
C ILE A 116 -0.03 7.80 45.27
#